data_AF-A0A933XU65-F1
#
_entry.id   AF-A0A933XU65-F1
#
_cell.length_a   1.000
_cell.length_b   1.000
_cell.length_c   1.000
_cell.angle_alpha   90.00
_cell.angle_beta   90.00
_cell.angle_gamma   90.00
#
_symmetry.space_group_name_H-M   'P 1'
#
loop_
_entity.id
_entity.type
_entity.pdbx_description
1 polymer ?
#
loop_
_entity_poly.entity_id
_entity_poly.type
_entity_poly.pdbx_seq_one_letter_code
_entity_poly.pdbx_strand_id
1 'polypeptide(L)'
;MKYVRVVKQEDLPVGKSIIVSAKDEEIALFNYKGKYHAIANKCLHKGSPLGEGRIEEGVVICPNHEWRYDLRTGDCMQNPYMKTKIYPVKVHKGAIYIGLEVDGGNKPLGKTPSSLPSSLKFSVPVIQKPRNPDEEL
;
A
#
# COMPACT_ATOMS: atom_id res chain seq x y z
N MET A 1 -2.00 -14.71 13.36
CA MET A 1 -1.37 -13.37 13.45
C MET A 1 0.05 -13.51 13.98
N LYS A 2 1.07 -13.02 13.27
CA LYS A 2 2.47 -13.01 13.71
C LYS A 2 2.93 -11.57 13.90
N TYR A 3 3.51 -11.28 15.06
CA TYR A 3 4.06 -9.96 15.35
C TYR A 3 5.52 -9.90 14.90
N VAL A 4 5.85 -8.88 14.11
CA VAL A 4 7.20 -8.61 13.62
C VAL A 4 7.70 -7.33 14.28
N ARG A 5 8.90 -7.38 14.87
CA ARG A 5 9.57 -6.20 15.40
C ARG A 5 9.98 -5.30 14.25
N VAL A 6 9.62 -4.02 14.29
CA VAL A 6 9.90 -3.09 13.18
C VAL A 6 10.83 -1.93 13.56
N VAL A 7 10.68 -1.37 14.75
CA VAL A 7 11.46 -0.20 15.18
C VAL A 7 11.53 -0.16 16.71
N LYS A 8 12.51 0.54 17.28
CA LYS A 8 12.47 0.84 18.72
C LYS A 8 11.47 1.95 18.99
N GLN A 9 10.95 1.98 20.21
CA GLN A 9 9.99 2.98 20.64
C GLN A 9 10.58 4.40 20.65
N GLU A 10 11.86 4.52 21.02
CA GLU A 10 12.62 5.78 21.09
C GLU A 10 12.83 6.44 19.72
N ASP A 11 12.93 5.65 18.65
CA ASP A 11 13.17 6.14 17.30
C ASP A 11 11.89 6.72 16.65
N LEU A 12 10.72 6.51 17.27
CA LEU A 12 9.43 7.05 16.81
C LEU A 12 8.75 7.86 17.93
N PRO A 13 9.23 9.08 18.22
CA PRO A 13 8.65 9.96 19.22
C PRO A 13 7.26 10.46 18.78
N VAL A 14 6.52 11.05 19.73
CA VAL A 14 5.16 11.55 19.48
C VAL A 14 5.16 12.61 18.38
N GLY A 15 4.20 12.52 17.47
CA GLY A 15 4.04 13.42 16.33
C GLY A 15 4.91 13.06 15.13
N LYS A 16 5.70 11.97 15.19
CA LYS A 16 6.48 11.48 14.06
C LYS A 16 5.84 10.27 13.39
N SER A 17 6.26 10.04 12.15
CA SER A 17 5.95 8.88 11.34
C SER A 17 7.24 8.26 10.80
N ILE A 18 7.17 6.98 10.47
CA ILE A 18 8.23 6.25 9.78
C ILE A 18 7.60 5.21 8.85
N ILE A 19 8.23 4.97 7.71
CA ILE A 19 7.88 3.86 6.82
C ILE A 19 8.74 2.67 7.21
N VAL A 20 8.09 1.53 7.45
CA VAL A 20 8.78 0.28 7.78
C VAL A 20 8.38 -0.81 6.80
N SER A 21 9.33 -1.67 6.47
CA SER A 21 9.08 -2.88 5.68
C SER A 21 8.93 -4.07 6.61
N ALA A 22 7.86 -4.84 6.48
CA ALA A 22 7.67 -6.08 7.22
C ALA A 22 7.16 -7.17 6.28
N LYS A 23 7.99 -8.22 6.07
CA LYS A 23 7.86 -9.15 4.94
C LYS A 23 7.91 -8.39 3.61
N ASP A 24 6.84 -8.45 2.82
CA ASP A 24 6.69 -7.84 1.49
C ASP A 24 5.69 -6.66 1.51
N GLU A 25 5.36 -6.14 2.70
CA GLU A 25 4.44 -5.02 2.87
C GLU A 25 5.20 -3.77 3.38
N GLU A 26 4.98 -2.63 2.72
CA GLU A 26 5.38 -1.31 3.22
C GLU A 26 4.27 -0.73 4.10
N ILE A 27 4.63 -0.32 5.30
CA ILE A 27 3.69 0.07 6.34
C ILE A 27 4.05 1.47 6.83
N ALA A 28 3.08 2.36 6.83
CA ALA A 28 3.21 3.67 7.44
C ALA A 28 2.86 3.57 8.92
N LEU A 29 3.86 3.78 9.77
CA LEU A 29 3.75 3.72 11.22
C LEU A 29 3.80 5.14 11.79
N PHE A 30 2.79 5.51 12.59
CA PHE A 30 2.61 6.83 13.16
C PHE A 30 2.58 6.75 14.69
N ASN A 31 3.13 7.74 15.36
CA ASN A 31 2.90 7.98 16.78
C ASN A 31 2.02 9.22 16.96
N TYR A 32 0.70 9.04 16.94
CA TYR A 32 -0.27 10.11 17.07
C TYR A 32 -0.75 10.24 18.52
N LYS A 33 -0.48 11.39 19.15
CA LYS A 33 -0.86 11.68 20.55
C LYS A 33 -0.44 10.56 21.53
N GLY A 34 0.74 9.98 21.33
CA GLY A 34 1.29 8.91 22.19
C GLY A 34 0.74 7.50 21.88
N LYS A 35 -0.09 7.35 20.86
CA LYS A 35 -0.64 6.06 20.41
C LYS A 35 -0.06 5.70 19.05
N TYR A 36 0.35 4.44 18.91
CA TYR A 36 0.90 3.94 17.66
C TYR A 36 -0.21 3.44 16.74
N HIS A 37 -0.16 3.89 15.48
CA HIS A 37 -1.08 3.51 14.42
C HIS A 37 -0.29 3.02 13.22
N ALA A 38 -0.70 1.92 12.62
CA ALA A 38 -0.06 1.37 11.43
C ALA A 38 -1.09 1.12 10.35
N ILE A 39 -0.85 1.66 9.16
CA ILE A 39 -1.69 1.45 7.97
C ILE A 39 -0.81 1.11 6.76
N ALA A 40 -1.41 0.58 5.68
CA ALA A 40 -0.66 0.36 4.45
C ALA A 40 -0.05 1.67 3.96
N ASN A 41 1.23 1.66 3.58
CA ASN A 41 1.92 2.87 3.17
C ASN A 41 1.39 3.39 1.83
N LYS A 42 0.88 2.53 0.96
CA LYS A 42 0.46 2.90 -0.39
C LYS A 42 -0.92 3.58 -0.37
N CYS A 43 -0.98 4.85 -0.77
CA CYS A 43 -2.23 5.57 -0.98
C CYS A 43 -3.07 4.89 -2.08
N LEU A 44 -4.35 4.62 -1.81
CA LEU A 44 -5.26 3.94 -2.74
C LEU A 44 -5.58 4.74 -4.01
N HIS A 45 -5.26 6.03 -4.05
CA HIS A 45 -5.45 6.87 -5.22
C HIS A 45 -4.44 6.59 -6.34
N LYS A 46 -3.16 6.93 -6.09
CA LYS A 46 -2.07 6.84 -7.08
C LYS A 46 -0.77 6.30 -6.47
N GLY A 47 -0.85 5.71 -5.27
CA GLY A 47 0.25 4.97 -4.67
C GLY A 47 1.29 5.77 -3.89
N SER A 48 1.10 7.08 -3.68
CA SER A 48 2.01 7.89 -2.87
C SER A 48 2.17 7.33 -1.44
N PRO A 49 3.35 7.48 -0.82
CA PRO A 49 3.62 7.00 0.53
C PRO A 49 2.86 7.83 1.58
N LEU A 50 1.96 7.18 2.31
CA LEU A 50 1.19 7.80 3.39
C LEU A 50 2.06 8.11 4.61
N GLY A 51 3.16 7.39 4.82
CA GLY A 51 4.11 7.67 5.91
C GLY A 51 4.79 9.03 5.81
N GLU A 52 4.83 9.62 4.61
CA GLU A 52 5.30 10.99 4.34
C GLU A 52 4.17 12.03 4.45
N GLY A 53 2.93 11.59 4.72
CA GLY A 53 1.78 12.46 4.91
C GLY A 53 1.79 13.18 6.26
N ARG A 54 0.99 14.25 6.34
CA ARG A 54 0.74 14.96 7.60
C ARG A 54 -0.50 14.38 8.29
N ILE A 55 -0.59 14.52 9.62
CA ILE A 55 -1.77 14.10 10.38
C ILE A 55 -2.54 15.33 10.88
N GLU A 56 -3.85 15.33 10.64
CA GLU A 56 -4.80 16.31 11.19
C GLU A 56 -5.93 15.53 11.88
N GLU A 57 -6.17 15.79 13.16
CA GLU A 57 -7.27 15.17 13.94
C GLU A 57 -7.41 13.62 13.81
N GLY A 58 -6.27 12.92 13.73
CA GLY A 58 -6.25 11.45 13.65
C GLY A 58 -6.41 10.91 12.23
N VAL A 59 -6.32 11.78 11.23
CA VAL A 59 -6.46 11.50 9.81
C VAL A 59 -5.14 11.81 9.12
N VAL A 60 -4.58 10.84 8.41
CA VAL A 60 -3.41 11.09 7.56
C VAL A 60 -3.86 11.67 6.23
N ILE A 61 -3.17 12.72 5.81
CA ILE A 61 -3.38 13.41 4.54
C ILE A 61 -2.20 13.07 3.62
N CYS A 62 -2.52 12.37 2.53
CA CYS A 62 -1.56 12.00 1.49
C CYS A 62 -0.85 13.25 0.93
N PRO A 63 0.49 13.24 0.80
CA PRO A 63 1.26 14.43 0.42
C PRO A 63 0.97 14.92 -1.01
N ASN A 64 0.57 14.04 -1.93
CA ASN A 64 0.48 14.42 -3.36
C ASN A 64 -0.89 14.94 -3.78
N HIS A 65 -1.98 14.38 -3.24
CA HIS A 65 -3.35 14.67 -3.70
C HIS A 65 -4.35 14.82 -2.54
N GLU A 66 -3.83 14.89 -1.31
CA GLU A 66 -4.61 15.15 -0.10
C GLU A 66 -5.73 14.14 0.18
N TRP A 67 -5.58 12.91 -0.29
CA TRP A 67 -6.44 11.80 0.12
C TRP A 67 -6.30 11.54 1.62
N ARG A 68 -7.44 11.44 2.29
CA ARG A 68 -7.54 11.41 3.75
C ARG A 68 -7.95 10.04 4.22
N TYR A 69 -7.24 9.51 5.21
CA TYR A 69 -7.51 8.20 5.80
C TYR A 69 -7.50 8.29 7.32
N ASP A 70 -8.54 7.79 7.95
CA ASP A 70 -8.60 7.68 9.41
C ASP A 70 -7.56 6.66 9.91
N LEU A 71 -6.71 7.02 10.88
CA LEU A 71 -5.64 6.15 11.39
C LEU A 71 -6.13 4.98 12.24
N ARG A 72 -7.38 5.02 12.71
CA ARG A 72 -8.00 4.06 13.63
C ARG A 72 -8.86 3.08 12.87
N THR A 73 -9.57 3.55 11.84
CA THR A 73 -10.48 2.74 11.04
C THR A 73 -9.95 2.46 9.63
N GLY A 74 -9.03 3.25 9.09
CA GLY A 74 -8.51 3.11 7.74
C GLY A 74 -9.46 3.63 6.67
N ASP A 75 -10.61 4.20 7.08
CA ASP A 75 -11.63 4.66 6.13
C ASP A 75 -11.12 5.83 5.30
N CYS A 76 -11.41 5.80 4.00
CA CYS A 76 -11.08 6.88 3.09
C CYS A 76 -12.20 7.91 3.06
N MET A 77 -11.87 9.18 3.30
CA MET A 77 -12.89 10.24 3.30
C MET A 77 -13.38 10.60 1.89
N GLN A 78 -12.53 10.44 0.88
CA GLN A 78 -12.85 10.74 -0.51
C GLN A 78 -13.74 9.68 -1.16
N ASN A 79 -13.71 8.44 -0.64
CA ASN A 79 -14.53 7.37 -1.18
C ASN A 79 -14.95 6.41 -0.05
N PRO A 80 -16.25 6.34 0.29
CA PRO A 80 -16.74 5.53 1.40
C PRO A 80 -16.62 4.01 1.15
N TYR A 81 -16.38 3.59 -0.09
CA TYR A 81 -16.16 2.18 -0.45
C TYR A 81 -14.69 1.77 -0.38
N MET A 82 -13.77 2.71 -0.11
CA MET A 82 -12.34 2.43 -0.01
C MET A 82 -11.84 2.55 1.41
N LYS A 83 -10.98 1.61 1.80
CA LYS A 83 -10.41 1.51 3.13
C LYS A 83 -8.98 0.99 3.03
N THR A 84 -8.05 1.71 3.65
CA THR A 84 -6.66 1.23 3.75
C THR A 84 -6.56 0.14 4.81
N LYS A 85 -5.62 -0.79 4.60
CA LYS A 85 -5.36 -1.87 5.56
C LYS A 85 -4.79 -1.28 6.85
N ILE A 86 -5.29 -1.71 8.00
CA ILE A 86 -4.72 -1.41 9.31
C ILE A 86 -3.96 -2.62 9.80
N TYR A 87 -2.85 -2.37 10.48
CA TYR A 87 -2.11 -3.39 11.18
C TYR A 87 -2.17 -3.18 12.70
N PRO A 88 -2.45 -4.23 13.49
CA PRO A 88 -2.40 -4.13 14.94
C PRO A 88 -0.97 -3.86 15.41
N VAL A 89 -0.81 -2.87 16.28
CA VAL A 89 0.49 -2.49 16.84
C VAL A 89 0.58 -2.93 18.30
N LYS A 90 1.73 -3.49 18.68
CA LYS A 90 2.06 -3.81 20.08
C LYS A 90 3.40 -3.20 20.45
N VAL A 91 3.50 -2.72 21.69
CA VAL A 91 4.77 -2.28 22.27
C VAL A 91 5.17 -3.30 23.32
N HIS A 92 6.41 -3.79 23.26
CA HIS A 92 6.93 -4.71 24.25
C HIS A 92 8.43 -4.46 24.45
N LYS A 93 8.86 -4.28 25.71
CA LYS A 93 10.27 -4.04 26.09
C LYS A 93 10.97 -2.96 25.24
N GLY A 94 10.29 -1.81 25.03
CA GLY A 94 10.84 -0.67 24.28
C GLY A 94 10.93 -0.87 22.76
N ALA A 95 10.30 -1.92 22.21
CA ALA A 95 10.22 -2.14 20.78
C ALA A 95 8.77 -2.17 20.29
N ILE A 96 8.56 -1.68 19.07
CA ILE A 96 7.27 -1.67 18.38
C ILE A 96 7.20 -2.89 17.47
N TYR A 97 6.07 -3.58 17.54
CA TYR A 97 5.74 -4.77 16.78
C TYR A 97 4.47 -4.55 15.97
N ILE A 98 4.49 -4.99 14.72
CA ILE A 98 3.33 -4.96 13.84
C ILE A 98 2.82 -6.39 13.65
N GLY A 99 1.53 -6.60 13.91
CA GLY A 99 0.87 -7.87 13.67
C GLY A 99 0.52 -8.00 12.20
N LEU A 100 1.06 -9.03 11.57
CA LEU A 100 0.74 -9.41 10.20
C LEU A 100 -0.14 -10.65 10.23
N GLU A 101 -1.15 -10.67 9.37
CA GLU A 101 -1.83 -11.91 9.04
C GLU A 101 -0.82 -12.84 8.37
N VAL A 102 -0.87 -14.11 8.75
CA VAL A 102 0.00 -15.13 8.20
C VAL A 102 -0.94 -15.99 7.39
N ASP A 103 -1.06 -15.69 6.11
CA ASP A 103 -1.61 -16.66 5.17
C ASP A 103 -0.72 -17.91 5.27
N GLY A 104 -1.29 -18.99 5.78
CA GLY A 104 -0.60 -20.26 5.86
C GLY A 104 -0.30 -20.75 4.46
N GLY A 105 0.93 -20.57 4.01
CA GLY A 105 1.50 -21.26 2.84
C GLY A 105 0.87 -20.90 1.49
N ASN A 106 1.62 -20.12 0.70
CA ASN A 106 1.67 -20.21 -0.75
C ASN A 106 0.32 -20.37 -1.49
N LYS A 107 -0.41 -19.26 -1.69
CA LYS A 107 -1.28 -19.15 -2.86
C LYS A 107 -0.53 -18.32 -3.89
N PRO A 108 0.02 -18.90 -4.98
CA PRO A 108 0.55 -18.08 -6.05
C PRO A 108 -0.60 -17.19 -6.54
N LEU A 109 -0.42 -15.88 -6.44
CA LEU A 109 -1.29 -14.90 -7.08
C LEU A 109 -0.93 -14.85 -8.57
N GLY A 110 -1.00 -16.01 -9.21
CA GLY A 110 -0.82 -16.23 -10.63
C GLY A 110 -2.00 -17.04 -11.07
N LYS A 111 -2.88 -16.42 -11.87
CA LYS A 111 -3.95 -17.09 -12.60
C LYS A 111 -3.35 -18.37 -13.20
N THR A 112 -3.98 -19.52 -13.01
CA THR A 112 -3.75 -20.63 -13.93
C THR A 112 -3.91 -20.06 -15.34
N PRO A 113 -3.02 -20.34 -16.30
CA PRO A 113 -3.38 -20.13 -17.69
C PRO A 113 -4.57 -21.05 -17.92
N SER A 114 -5.78 -20.49 -17.90
CA SER A 114 -6.93 -21.14 -18.49
C SER A 114 -6.49 -21.44 -19.91
N SER A 115 -6.24 -22.71 -20.20
CA SER A 115 -6.02 -23.22 -21.54
C SER A 115 -7.06 -22.54 -22.43
N LEU A 116 -6.61 -21.63 -23.28
CA LEU A 116 -7.46 -21.07 -24.32
C LEU A 116 -8.02 -22.27 -25.08
N PRO A 117 -9.35 -22.37 -25.29
CA PRO A 117 -9.87 -23.39 -26.18
C PRO A 117 -9.19 -23.20 -27.53
N SER A 118 -8.71 -24.30 -28.12
CA SER A 118 -7.95 -24.37 -29.38
C SER A 118 -8.69 -23.82 -30.61
N SER A 119 -9.84 -23.19 -30.41
CA SER A 119 -10.81 -22.75 -31.41
C SER A 119 -10.78 -21.24 -31.67
N LEU A 120 -10.06 -20.45 -30.86
CA LEU A 120 -9.94 -19.01 -31.06
C LEU A 120 -8.85 -18.68 -32.09
N LYS A 121 -9.24 -18.71 -33.37
CA LYS A 121 -8.43 -18.17 -34.46
C LYS A 121 -8.53 -16.64 -34.45
N PHE A 122 -7.66 -15.98 -33.70
CA PHE A 122 -7.43 -14.54 -33.89
C PHE A 122 -6.44 -14.35 -35.04
N SER A 123 -6.95 -14.03 -36.23
CA SER A 123 -6.13 -13.48 -37.30
C SER A 123 -5.77 -12.06 -36.90
N VAL A 124 -4.51 -11.85 -36.49
CA VAL A 124 -3.97 -10.49 -36.32
C VAL A 124 -3.83 -9.89 -37.72
N PRO A 125 -4.57 -8.82 -38.06
CA PRO A 125 -4.30 -8.12 -39.31
C PRO A 125 -2.89 -7.52 -39.22
N VAL A 126 -2.08 -7.76 -40.24
CA VAL A 126 -0.77 -7.12 -40.38
C VAL A 126 -1.01 -5.62 -40.45
N ILE A 127 -0.69 -4.90 -39.37
CA ILE A 127 -0.65 -3.44 -39.37
C ILE A 127 0.45 -3.06 -40.35
N GLN A 128 0.07 -2.49 -41.49
CA GLN A 128 1.04 -1.90 -42.42
C GLN A 128 1.82 -0.82 -41.65
N LYS A 129 3.14 -0.91 -41.73
CA LYS A 129 4.06 0.09 -41.16
C LYS A 129 3.61 1.49 -41.62
N PRO A 130 3.48 2.48 -40.73
CA PRO A 130 3.15 3.83 -41.15
C PRO A 130 4.19 4.31 -42.17
N ARG A 131 3.73 4.78 -43.34
CA ARG A 131 4.59 5.49 -44.29
C ARG A 131 5.03 6.80 -43.64
N ASN A 132 6.34 7.01 -43.61
CA ASN A 132 6.91 8.27 -43.17
C ASN A 132 6.80 9.27 -44.35
N PRO A 133 6.23 10.47 -44.15
CA PRO A 133 5.99 11.43 -45.24
C PRO A 133 7.28 12.13 -45.75
N ASP A 134 8.43 11.82 -45.17
CA ASP A 134 9.73 12.47 -45.44
C ASP A 134 10.65 11.65 -46.38
N GLU A 135 10.14 10.61 -47.05
CA GLU A 135 10.94 9.75 -47.96
C GLU A 135 10.70 10.02 -49.47
N GLU A 136 10.22 11.22 -49.85
CA GLU A 136 10.10 11.65 -51.27
C GLU A 136 10.53 13.12 -51.50
N LEU A 137 11.71 13.52 -51.02
CA LEU A 137 12.43 14.72 -51.52
C LEU A 137 13.93 14.45 -51.67
#